data_AF-A0A838U6D0-F1
#
_entry.id   AF-A0A838U6D0-F1
#
_cell.length_a   1.000
_cell.length_b   1.000
_cell.length_c   1.000
_cell.angle_alpha   90.00
_cell.angle_beta   90.00
_cell.angle_gamma   90.00
#
_symmetry.space_group_name_H-M   'P 1'
#
loop_
_entity.id
_entity.type
_entity.pdbx_description
1 polymer ?
#
loop_
_entity_poly.entity_id
_entity_poly.type
_entity_poly.pdbx_seq_one_letter_code
_entity_poly.pdbx_strand_id
1 'polypeptide(L)'
;MKSELKETSPTTREIHVEIAPEVVKQSYNKVSQKYASRASVPGFRKGYAPLDVIRLRFKEEIKSEVLQDVVPGQIAEAIAEYNLNPLAEPHLHLDD
;
A
#
# COMPACT_ATOMS: atom_id res chain seq x y z
N MET A 1 10.57 -9.22 2.59
CA MET A 1 10.84 -7.89 3.12
C MET A 1 12.35 -7.77 3.26
N LYS A 2 12.96 -6.70 2.77
CA LYS A 2 14.30 -6.31 3.21
C LYS A 2 14.12 -5.05 4.04
N SER A 3 14.64 -5.05 5.24
CA SER A 3 14.52 -3.94 6.16
C SER A 3 15.92 -3.52 6.60
N GLU A 4 16.23 -2.23 6.47
CA GLU A 4 17.49 -1.64 6.92
C GLU A 4 17.20 -0.60 8.00
N LEU A 5 17.81 -0.79 9.17
CA LEU A 5 17.65 0.10 10.32
C LEU A 5 18.86 1.03 10.43
N LYS A 6 18.60 2.33 10.37
CA LYS A 6 19.60 3.38 10.52
C LYS A 6 19.32 4.19 11.78
N GLU A 7 20.31 4.28 12.67
CA GLU A 7 20.21 5.10 13.88
C GLU A 7 20.69 6.52 13.58
N THR A 8 19.76 7.47 13.55
CA THR A 8 20.06 8.87 13.21
C THR A 8 20.32 9.71 14.47
N SER A 9 19.72 9.35 15.60
CA SER A 9 19.97 10.01 16.90
C SER A 9 19.70 9.03 18.07
N PRO A 10 20.00 9.40 19.33
CA PRO A 10 19.72 8.55 20.51
C PRO A 10 18.23 8.18 20.66
N THR A 11 17.33 8.96 20.06
CA THR A 11 15.88 8.81 20.18
C THR A 11 15.17 8.67 18.83
N THR A 12 15.90 8.75 17.70
CA THR A 12 15.34 8.69 16.35
C THR A 12 16.00 7.57 15.55
N ARG A 13 15.15 6.65 15.08
CA ARG A 13 15.55 5.55 14.20
C ARG A 13 14.79 5.67 12.89
N GLU A 14 15.49 5.43 11.80
CA GLU A 14 14.95 5.40 10.44
C GLU A 14 14.94 3.94 9.96
N ILE A 15 13.83 3.50 9.39
CA ILE A 15 13.66 2.12 8.92
C ILE A 15 13.33 2.18 7.44
N HIS A 16 14.24 1.71 6.60
CA HIS A 16 13.97 1.51 5.18
C HIS A 16 13.32 0.14 5.02
N VAL A 17 12.10 0.11 4.49
CA VAL A 17 11.34 -1.14 4.28
C VAL A 17 11.14 -1.33 2.78
N GLU A 18 11.76 -2.37 2.23
CA GLU A 18 11.54 -2.79 0.84
C GLU A 18 10.38 -3.79 0.78
N ILE A 19 9.29 -3.34 0.16
CA ILE A 19 8.06 -4.13 -0.01
C ILE A 19 8.16 -4.94 -1.30
N ALA A 20 7.91 -6.24 -1.20
CA ALA A 20 7.96 -7.12 -2.37
C ALA A 20 6.83 -6.78 -3.37
N PRO A 21 7.12 -6.77 -4.69
CA PRO A 21 6.13 -6.40 -5.71
C PRO A 21 4.93 -7.37 -5.76
N GLU A 22 5.11 -8.62 -5.31
CA GLU A 22 4.03 -9.61 -5.24
C GLU A 22 2.95 -9.23 -4.23
N VAL A 23 3.32 -8.67 -3.07
CA VAL A 23 2.36 -8.20 -2.05
C VAL A 23 1.53 -7.05 -2.61
N VAL A 24 2.19 -6.11 -3.30
CA VAL A 24 1.54 -4.97 -3.96
C VAL A 24 0.58 -5.45 -5.05
N LYS A 25 0.99 -6.39 -5.91
CA LYS A 25 0.13 -6.95 -6.96
C LYS A 25 -1.11 -7.64 -6.40
N GLN A 26 -0.97 -8.40 -5.31
CA GLN A 26 -2.11 -9.06 -4.68
C GLN A 26 -3.11 -8.05 -4.11
N SER A 27 -2.63 -7.02 -3.41
CA SER A 27 -3.47 -5.94 -2.91
C SER A 27 -4.14 -5.19 -4.07
N TYR A 28 -3.37 -4.87 -5.11
CA TYR A 28 -3.87 -4.21 -6.32
C TYR A 28 -5.01 -4.97 -6.99
N ASN A 29 -4.91 -6.29 -7.10
CA ASN A 29 -5.98 -7.11 -7.66
C ASN A 29 -7.24 -7.11 -6.77
N LYS A 30 -7.09 -7.20 -5.45
CA LYS A 30 -8.22 -7.15 -4.51
C LYS A 30 -8.94 -5.80 -4.57
N VAL A 31 -8.19 -4.70 -4.52
CA VAL A 31 -8.74 -3.35 -4.63
C VAL A 31 -9.41 -3.16 -5.98
N SER A 32 -8.78 -3.59 -7.09
CA SER A 32 -9.38 -3.51 -8.43
C SER A 32 -10.73 -4.23 -8.52
N GLN A 33 -10.86 -5.43 -7.94
CA GLN A 33 -12.13 -6.18 -7.94
C GLN A 33 -13.20 -5.51 -7.07
N LYS A 34 -12.82 -5.02 -5.90
CA LYS A 34 -13.72 -4.26 -5.01
C LYS A 34 -14.23 -3.00 -5.73
N TYR A 35 -13.34 -2.28 -6.41
CA TYR A 35 -13.68 -1.11 -7.21
C TYR A 35 -14.57 -1.46 -8.39
N ALA A 36 -14.28 -2.57 -9.09
CA ALA A 36 -15.08 -3.05 -10.21
C ALA A 36 -16.56 -3.21 -9.87
N SER A 37 -16.85 -3.78 -8.70
CA SER A 37 -18.23 -3.99 -8.23
C SER A 37 -19.00 -2.70 -7.95
N ARG A 38 -18.30 -1.60 -7.64
CA ARG A 38 -18.89 -0.31 -7.22
C ARG A 38 -18.90 0.71 -8.34
N ALA A 39 -17.90 0.68 -9.22
CA ALA A 39 -17.68 1.66 -10.27
C ALA A 39 -18.79 1.63 -11.32
N SER A 40 -19.18 2.82 -11.75
CA SER A 40 -20.05 3.02 -12.90
C SER A 40 -19.20 3.46 -14.08
N VAL A 41 -19.11 2.62 -15.11
CA VAL A 41 -18.34 2.91 -16.33
C VAL A 41 -19.33 3.11 -17.47
N PRO A 42 -19.31 4.26 -18.18
CA PRO A 42 -20.14 4.49 -19.35
C PRO A 42 -20.01 3.34 -20.35
N GLY A 43 -21.14 2.80 -20.82
CA GLY A 43 -21.20 1.65 -21.74
C GLY A 43 -21.28 0.28 -21.06
N PHE A 44 -21.06 0.20 -19.74
CA PHE A 44 -21.20 -1.04 -18.97
C PHE A 44 -22.28 -0.90 -17.90
N ARG A 45 -22.99 -2.00 -17.64
CA ARG A 45 -23.84 -2.09 -16.45
C ARG A 45 -22.96 -1.95 -15.21
N LYS A 46 -23.38 -1.14 -14.24
CA LYS A 46 -22.68 -0.95 -12.95
C LYS A 46 -22.25 -2.31 -12.37
N GLY A 47 -20.98 -2.44 -12.02
CA GLY A 47 -20.42 -3.68 -11.46
C GLY A 47 -19.87 -4.68 -12.49
N TYR A 48 -20.16 -4.51 -13.78
CA TYR A 48 -19.85 -5.49 -14.84
C TYR A 48 -18.86 -4.96 -15.89
N ALA A 49 -18.11 -3.90 -15.57
CA ALA A 49 -17.03 -3.43 -16.43
C ALA A 49 -15.82 -4.38 -16.34
N PRO A 50 -15.10 -4.64 -17.45
CA PRO A 50 -13.87 -5.40 -17.43
C PRO A 50 -12.79 -4.74 -16.55
N LEU A 51 -11.99 -5.56 -15.87
CA LEU A 51 -10.94 -5.08 -14.97
C LEU A 51 -9.91 -4.20 -15.68
N ASP A 52 -9.58 -4.48 -16.95
CA ASP A 52 -8.61 -3.67 -17.70
C ASP A 52 -9.09 -2.23 -17.93
N VAL A 53 -10.39 -2.04 -18.18
CA VAL A 53 -10.99 -0.71 -18.35
C VAL A 53 -10.98 0.06 -17.03
N ILE A 54 -11.29 -0.64 -15.93
CA ILE A 54 -11.29 -0.07 -14.57
C ILE A 54 -9.88 0.34 -14.17
N ARG A 55 -8.88 -0.53 -14.39
CA ARG A 55 -7.47 -0.24 -14.11
C ARG A 55 -6.96 0.96 -14.90
N LEU A 56 -7.38 1.10 -16.16
CA LEU A 56 -6.98 2.24 -16.98
C LEU A 56 -7.58 3.55 -16.46
N ARG A 57 -8.87 3.53 -16.10
CA ARG A 57 -9.63 4.73 -15.74
C ARG A 57 -9.41 5.17 -14.29
N PHE A 58 -9.25 4.22 -13.37
CA PHE A 58 -9.15 4.45 -11.94
C PHE A 58 -7.74 4.12 -11.41
N LYS A 59 -6.72 4.21 -12.27
CA LYS A 59 -5.34 3.85 -11.93
C LYS A 59 -4.84 4.54 -10.66
N GLU A 60 -5.05 5.84 -10.57
CA GLU A 60 -4.56 6.68 -9.46
C GLU A 60 -5.31 6.38 -8.17
N GLU A 61 -6.63 6.23 -8.21
CA GLU A 61 -7.45 5.87 -7.04
C GLU A 61 -7.08 4.49 -6.50
N ILE A 62 -6.91 3.50 -7.39
CA ILE A 62 -6.51 2.15 -7.01
C ILE A 62 -5.11 2.18 -6.39
N LYS A 63 -4.16 2.94 -6.95
CA LYS A 63 -2.82 3.07 -6.36
C LYS A 63 -2.87 3.65 -4.95
N SER A 64 -3.62 4.74 -4.74
CA SER A 64 -3.75 5.38 -3.43
C SER A 64 -4.39 4.45 -2.40
N GLU A 65 -5.43 3.72 -2.77
CA GLU A 65 -6.08 2.76 -1.85
C GLU A 65 -5.14 1.56 -1.55
N VAL A 66 -4.36 1.09 -2.53
CA VAL A 66 -3.36 0.03 -2.31
C VAL A 66 -2.25 0.51 -1.37
N LEU A 67 -1.74 1.73 -1.54
CA LEU A 67 -0.78 2.33 -0.61
C LEU A 67 -1.35 2.37 0.80
N GLN A 68 -2.59 2.84 0.94
CA GLN A 68 -3.26 2.94 2.24
C GLN A 68 -3.50 1.58 2.91
N ASP A 69 -3.75 0.52 2.14
CA ASP A 69 -3.94 -0.84 2.65
C ASP A 69 -2.60 -1.54 2.99
N VAL A 70 -1.55 -1.34 2.19
CA VAL A 70 -0.28 -2.07 2.32
C VAL A 70 0.63 -1.42 3.36
N VAL A 71 0.74 -0.08 3.36
CA VAL A 71 1.69 0.66 4.20
C VAL A 71 1.52 0.38 5.70
N PRO A 72 0.31 0.45 6.30
CA PRO A 72 0.15 0.23 7.74
C PRO A 72 0.55 -1.18 8.17
N GLY A 73 0.23 -2.18 7.34
CA GLY A 73 0.58 -3.57 7.62
C GLY A 73 2.08 -3.80 7.61
N GLN A 74 2.79 -3.22 6.63
CA GLN A 74 4.24 -3.34 6.52
C GLN A 74 4.97 -2.57 7.63
N ILE A 75 4.46 -1.42 8.06
CA ILE A 75 4.99 -0.67 9.22
C ILE A 75 4.87 -1.52 10.49
N ALA A 76 3.69 -2.08 10.75
CA ALA A 76 3.46 -2.90 11.94
C ALA A 76 4.36 -4.15 11.95
N GLU A 77 4.54 -4.79 10.79
CA GLU A 77 5.43 -5.95 10.63
C GLU A 77 6.90 -5.57 10.86
N ALA A 78 7.37 -4.45 10.30
CA ALA A 78 8.73 -3.96 10.53
C ALA A 78 8.98 -3.59 12.00
N ILE A 79 8.02 -2.92 12.65
CA ILE A 79 8.11 -2.58 14.09
C ILE A 79 8.21 -3.85 14.95
N ALA A 80 7.42 -4.87 14.63
CA ALA A 80 7.44 -6.15 15.33
C ALA A 80 8.76 -6.91 15.10
N GLU A 81 9.30 -6.89 13.87
CA GLU A 81 10.57 -7.54 13.52
C GLU A 81 11.74 -6.96 14.34
N TYR A 82 11.79 -5.64 14.50
CA TYR A 82 12.82 -4.97 15.31
C TYR A 82 12.46 -4.80 16.79
N ASN A 83 11.30 -5.32 17.21
CA ASN A 83 10.76 -5.22 18.56
C ASN A 83 10.81 -3.78 19.12
N LEU A 84 10.45 -2.82 18.27
CA LEU A 84 10.50 -1.39 18.59
C LEU A 84 9.18 -0.96 19.23
N ASN A 85 9.26 -0.10 20.24
CA ASN A 85 8.09 0.55 20.81
C ASN A 85 8.14 2.03 20.44
N PRO A 86 7.52 2.44 19.32
CA PRO A 86 7.50 3.83 18.92
C PRO A 86 6.71 4.67 19.93
N LEU A 87 7.28 5.81 20.34
CA LEU A 87 6.63 6.74 21.27
C LEU A 87 5.66 7.69 20.55
N ALA A 88 5.83 7.89 19.25
CA ALA A 88 5.06 8.79 18.41
C ALA A 88 4.62 8.09 17.10
N GLU A 89 3.68 8.70 16.37
CA GLU A 89 3.32 8.22 15.03
C GLU A 89 4.53 8.28 14.10
N PRO A 90 4.82 7.21 13.34
CA PRO A 90 5.95 7.19 12.42
C PRO A 90 5.71 8.14 11.25
N HIS A 91 6.74 8.93 10.91
CA HIS A 91 6.70 9.74 9.71
C HIS A 91 6.99 8.87 8.48
N LEU A 92 6.04 8.85 7.53
CA LEU A 92 6.19 8.11 6.29
C LEU A 92 6.89 8.97 5.24
N HIS A 93 8.02 8.48 4.73
CA HIS A 93 8.62 8.96 3.50
C HIS A 93 8.53 7.86 2.45
N LEU A 94 7.90 8.17 1.32
CA LEU A 94 7.86 7.30 0.14
C LEU A 94 8.95 7.80 -0.81
N ASP A 95 9.97 6.98 -1.03
CA ASP A 95 10.94 7.19 -2.11
C ASP A 95 10.27 6.79 -3.44
N ASP A 96 10.45 7.62 -4.49
CA ASP A 96 9.82 7.49 -5.82
C ASP A 96 10.39 6.32 -6.65
#